data_AF-X1FBI1-F1
#
_entry.id   AF-X1FBI1-F1
#
_cell.length_a   1.000
_cell.length_b   1.000
_cell.length_c   1.000
_cell.angle_alpha   90.00
_cell.angle_beta   90.00
_cell.angle_gamma   90.00
#
_symmetry.space_group_name_H-M   'P 1'
#
loop_
_entity.id
_entity.type
_entity.pdbx_description
1 polymer ?
#
loop_
_entity_poly.entity_id
_entity_poly.type
_entity_poly.pdbx_seq_one_letter_code
_entity_poly.pdbx_strand_id
1 'polypeptide(L)' 'EIMDTGGKMFEWIKKNSIHINQAKFMSKEELFNKYIIGEFRYDPSKSEYSEEYKKIQNIAMKGD' A
#
# COMPACT_ATOMS: atom_id res chain seq x y z
N GLU A 1 -2.34 -18.84 -30.39
CA GLU A 1 -1.76 -18.12 -29.23
C GLU A 1 -2.83 -17.90 -28.18
N ILE A 2 -2.61 -18.36 -26.95
CA ILE A 2 -3.46 -17.98 -25.81
C ILE A 2 -3.06 -16.55 -25.47
N MET A 3 -3.96 -15.60 -25.72
CA MET A 3 -3.67 -14.19 -25.52
C MET A 3 -3.43 -13.93 -24.02
N ASP A 4 -2.21 -13.55 -23.63
CA ASP A 4 -1.84 -13.24 -22.25
C ASP A 4 -2.53 -11.94 -21.79
N THR A 5 -3.80 -12.09 -21.42
CA THR A 5 -4.68 -10.99 -21.02
C THR A 5 -4.32 -10.50 -19.62
N GLY A 6 -3.82 -11.40 -18.76
CA GLY A 6 -3.35 -11.07 -17.41
C GLY A 6 -2.09 -10.21 -17.42
N GLY A 7 -1.07 -10.61 -18.20
CA GLY A 7 0.15 -9.82 -18.35
C GLY A 7 -0.11 -8.43 -18.96
N LYS A 8 -0.97 -8.36 -19.98
CA LYS A 8 -1.41 -7.08 -20.57
C LYS A 8 -2.13 -6.18 -19.55
N MET A 9 -3.00 -6.75 -18.72
CA MET A 9 -3.68 -6.01 -17.66
C MET A 9 -2.68 -5.50 -16.60
N PHE A 10 -1.73 -6.34 -16.18
CA PHE A 10 -0.73 -5.95 -15.19
C PHE A 10 0.17 -4.81 -15.69
N GLU A 11 0.62 -4.88 -16.94
CA GLU A 11 1.38 -3.81 -17.57
C GLU A 11 0.56 -2.53 -17.74
N TRP A 12 -0.73 -2.63 -18.01
CA TRP A 12 -1.63 -1.48 -18.04
C TRP A 12 -1.73 -0.82 -16.66
N ILE A 13 -1.91 -1.60 -15.59
CA ILE A 13 -2.00 -1.09 -14.21
C ILE A 13 -0.72 -0.34 -13.84
N LYS A 14 0.45 -0.91 -14.12
CA LYS A 14 1.75 -0.26 -13.85
C LYS A 14 1.90 1.09 -14.55
N LYS A 15 1.50 1.18 -15.82
CA LYS A 15 1.65 2.41 -16.63
C LYS A 15 0.68 3.53 -16.22
N ASN A 16 -0.45 3.15 -15.64
CA ASN A 16 -1.51 4.10 -15.29
C ASN A 16 -1.57 4.43 -13.79
N SER A 17 -0.76 3.78 -12.96
CA SER A 17 -0.71 4.03 -11.53
C SER A 17 0.52 4.85 -11.13
N ILE A 18 0.37 5.75 -10.15
CA ILE A 18 1.42 6.59 -9.60
C ILE A 18 1.45 6.42 -8.08
N HIS A 19 2.65 6.24 -7.51
CA HIS A 19 2.77 6.13 -6.06
C HIS A 19 2.49 7.48 -5.37
N ILE A 20 1.79 7.46 -4.23
CA ILE A 20 1.37 8.67 -3.52
C ILE A 20 2.52 9.62 -3.20
N ASN A 21 3.71 9.08 -2.91
CA ASN A 21 4.90 9.91 -2.64
C ASN A 21 5.41 10.69 -3.85
N GLN A 22 5.16 10.20 -5.07
CA GLN A 22 5.48 10.92 -6.31
C GLN A 22 4.36 11.91 -6.63
N ALA A 23 3.10 11.49 -6.48
CA ALA A 23 1.93 12.32 -6.78
C ALA A 23 1.89 13.64 -5.99
N LYS A 24 2.45 13.67 -4.77
CA LYS A 24 2.56 14.89 -3.93
C LYS A 24 3.30 16.06 -4.61
N PHE A 25 4.17 15.77 -5.57
CA PHE A 25 4.99 16.77 -6.25
C PHE A 25 4.54 17.04 -7.69
N MET A 26 3.43 16.43 -8.12
CA MET A 26 2.89 16.57 -9.47
C MET A 26 1.73 17.57 -9.50
N SER A 27 1.56 18.25 -10.63
CA SER A 27 0.42 19.11 -10.90
C SER A 27 -0.87 18.30 -11.13
N LYS A 28 -2.02 18.96 -11.07
CA LYS A 28 -3.32 18.32 -11.31
C LYS A 28 -3.43 17.80 -12.74
N GLU A 29 -2.86 18.53 -13.68
CA GLU A 29 -2.83 18.22 -15.10
C GLU A 29 -2.01 16.94 -15.36
N GLU A 30 -0.86 16.78 -14.69
CA GLU A 30 -0.02 15.58 -14.80
C GLU A 30 -0.65 14.34 -14.14
N LEU A 31 -1.49 14.55 -13.13
CA LEU A 31 -2.24 13.47 -12.45
C LEU A 31 -3.54 13.11 -13.17
N PHE A 32 -3.95 13.85 -14.19
CA PHE A 32 -5.17 13.59 -14.92
C PHE A 32 -5.11 12.20 -15.58
N ASN A 33 -6.17 11.40 -15.38
CA ASN A 33 -6.26 9.99 -15.81
C ASN A 33 -5.20 9.05 -15.20
N LYS A 34 -4.63 9.38 -14.03
CA LYS A 34 -3.73 8.49 -13.29
C LYS A 34 -4.38 7.98 -12.01
N TYR A 35 -4.10 6.73 -11.67
CA TYR A 35 -4.52 6.11 -10.42
C TYR A 35 -3.46 6.32 -9.36
N ILE A 36 -3.76 7.03 -8.28
CA ILE A 36 -2.82 7.16 -7.17
C ILE A 36 -2.90 5.91 -6.30
N ILE A 37 -1.75 5.29 -6.03
CA ILE A 37 -1.64 4.09 -5.21
C ILE A 37 -0.69 4.32 -4.04
N GLY A 38 -0.93 3.62 -2.93
CA GLY A 38 -0.11 3.68 -1.73
C GLY A 38 -0.95 3.85 -0.47
N GLU A 39 -0.28 4.16 0.62
CA GLU A 39 -0.93 4.33 1.91
C GLU A 39 -1.45 5.77 2.07
N PHE A 40 -2.78 5.93 2.08
CA PHE A 40 -3.44 7.23 2.20
C PHE A 40 -3.63 7.70 3.65
N ARG A 41 -3.72 6.75 4.58
CA ARG A 41 -3.88 7.01 6.01
C ARG A 41 -2.98 6.08 6.79
N TYR A 42 -1.82 6.59 7.19
CA TYR A 42 -0.94 5.94 8.14
C TYR A 42 -1.18 6.61 9.50
N ASP A 43 -1.78 5.86 10.43
CA ASP A 43 -2.01 6.33 11.79
C ASP A 43 -1.12 5.52 12.75
N PRO A 44 0.10 6.00 13.05
CA PRO A 44 1.03 5.28 13.92
C PRO A 44 0.58 5.26 15.39
N SER A 45 -0.48 6.01 15.75
CA SER A 45 -1.05 5.94 17.09
C SER A 45 -1.88 4.68 17.33
N LYS A 46 -2.26 3.99 16.25
CA LYS A 46 -2.98 2.72 16.32
C LYS A 46 -1.98 1.58 16.16
N SER A 47 -1.82 0.82 17.23
CA SER A 47 -1.02 -0.39 17.19
C SER A 47 -1.60 -1.38 16.18
N GLU A 48 -0.72 -2.00 15.41
CA GLU A 48 -1.13 -3.09 14.53
C GLU A 48 -1.51 -4.31 15.37
N TYR A 49 -2.39 -5.16 14.83
CA TYR A 49 -2.77 -6.42 15.50
C TYR A 49 -1.57 -7.31 15.83
N SER A 50 -0.53 -7.26 14.99
CA SER A 50 0.74 -7.95 15.18
C SER A 50 1.52 -7.45 16.40
N GLU A 51 1.43 -6.15 16.70
CA GLU A 51 2.08 -5.51 17.84
C GLU A 51 1.32 -5.82 19.14
N GLU A 52 -0.01 -5.80 19.11
CA GLU A 52 -0.86 -6.20 20.23
C GLU A 52 -0.63 -7.66 20.63
N TYR A 53 -0.51 -8.56 19.65
CA TYR A 53 -0.22 -9.97 19.92
C TYR A 53 1.14 -10.17 20.61
N LYS A 54 2.18 -9.43 20.17
CA LYS A 54 3.49 -9.45 20.82
C LYS A 54 3.43 -8.94 22.26
N LYS A 55 2.61 -7.93 22.56
CA LYS A 55 2.42 -7.45 23.95
C LYS A 55 1.86 -8.57 24.83
N ILE A 56 0.84 -9.29 24.36
CA ILE A 56 0.23 -10.41 25.09
C ILE A 56 1.23 -11.55 25.30
N GLN A 57 2.00 -11.93 24.27
CA GLN A 57 3.04 -12.95 24.40
C GLN A 57 4.11 -12.56 25.42
N ASN A 58 4.58 -11.30 25.39
CA ASN A 58 5.58 -10.81 26.33
C ASN A 58 5.07 -10.78 27.78
N ILE A 59 3.79 -10.49 27.99
CA ILE A 59 3.15 -10.56 29.32
C ILE A 59 3.10 -12.02 29.80
N ALA A 60 2.68 -12.94 28.94
CA ALA A 60 2.62 -14.36 29.26
C ALA A 60 4.01 -14.97 29.55
N MET A 61 5.06 -14.53 28.84
CA MET A 61 6.44 -15.03 29.01
C MET A 61 7.20 -14.40 30.19
N LYS A 62 6.72 -13.29 30.76
CA LYS A 62 7.32 -12.64 31.96
C LYS A 62 6.67 -13.08 33.28
N GLY A 63 5.71 -14.02 33.22
CA GLY A 63 4.95 -14.51 34.37
C GLY A 63 5.57 -15.68 35.14
N ASP A 64 6.80 -16.09 34.81
CA ASP A 64 7.58 -17.14 35.49
C ASP A 64 8.78 -16.54 36.27
#